data_AF-A0A150HDC1-F1
#
_entry.id   AF-A0A150HDC1-F1
#
_cell.length_a   1.000
_cell.length_b   1.000
_cell.length_c   1.000
_cell.angle_alpha   90.00
_cell.angle_beta   90.00
_cell.angle_gamma   90.00
#
_symmetry.space_group_name_H-M   'P 1'
#
loop_
_entity.id
_entity.type
_entity.pdbx_description
1 polymer ?
#
loop_
_entity_poly.entity_id
_entity_poly.type
_entity_poly.pdbx_seq_one_letter_code
_entity_poly.pdbx_strand_id
1 'polypeptide(L)'
;MVFVGVVVLGAAWLGIRGWMAKGELDDVAALQPRLSSAIAAGDAGALTAVVTDAEQHARHAAELTTDPVWRATEAVPVVGANTAAVRIVAESIRDMAAAAQPVLRAAAQPHNGQGGLDLSAVSAAAQPLDEFAAVFSRVDESLTGMSTDDLVEPVETASARIRAAVAAAAPTVAEAANVAQIMPAMLGAHGARTILVMVQNSAEVRTGGGITGSFILLRADGDRLEVLDQVDSSVFPHRETPITELPADLVTLYGQAPGRFVMNATMTADFALSARLASIWWQSIGRPAPDAVIAIDPVVLTAMLTITGPITLADGTIVDPADVVGDVLVAPYLDKTPAEQTTVQRDLFDRLFARLTSSPIDPFRWVRAFAKPIADGRISIFTTHSDEQLAVANGAFSGTLGRFRDAGPDAVAVYFNDATTGKMDTFLHVDLAPSVRDCRADGAVDVTVAVTLTSAAPADARTFAESMTGAANPAAPGDITTDVTVMVPREWFVAGVTLDGAHVAATAAEGSDAAASLARVTLGPGERKTLTFAFVAKNGAQLRPALIHTPMMNEVGVAEVARMGCG
;
A
#
# COMPACT_ATOMS: atom_id res chain seq x y z
N MET A 1 -9.55 -53.27 32.64
CA MET A 1 -10.00 -53.65 31.28
C MET A 1 -10.96 -52.64 30.67
N VAL A 2 -12.06 -52.26 31.35
CA VAL A 2 -13.04 -51.28 30.81
C VAL A 2 -12.42 -49.92 30.46
N PHE A 3 -11.60 -49.35 31.34
CA PHE A 3 -10.90 -48.08 31.09
C PHE A 3 -9.98 -48.11 29.86
N VAL A 4 -9.20 -49.18 29.70
CA VAL A 4 -8.31 -49.38 28.54
C VAL A 4 -9.10 -49.54 27.24
N GLY A 5 -10.25 -50.25 27.29
CA GLY A 5 -11.13 -50.39 26.13
C GLY A 5 -11.76 -49.06 25.67
N VAL A 6 -12.16 -48.21 26.61
CA VAL A 6 -12.70 -46.86 26.31
C VAL A 6 -11.64 -45.96 25.68
N VAL A 7 -10.40 -46.00 26.18
CA VAL A 7 -9.27 -45.22 25.62
C VAL A 7 -8.94 -45.67 24.19
N VAL A 8 -8.90 -46.98 23.93
CA VAL A 8 -8.61 -47.53 22.59
C VAL A 8 -9.72 -47.20 21.58
N LEU A 9 -10.99 -47.28 22.00
CA LEU A 9 -12.13 -46.89 21.16
C LEU A 9 -12.14 -45.39 20.88
N GLY A 10 -11.81 -44.56 21.89
CA GLY A 10 -11.66 -43.11 21.72
C GLY A 10 -10.52 -42.75 20.77
N ALA A 11 -9.37 -43.42 20.86
CA ALA A 11 -8.23 -43.22 19.97
C ALA A 11 -8.53 -43.68 18.53
N ALA A 12 -9.22 -44.82 18.36
CA ALA A 12 -9.66 -45.30 17.04
C ALA A 12 -10.71 -44.36 16.41
N TRP A 13 -11.66 -43.87 17.20
CA TRP A 13 -12.64 -42.86 16.78
C TRP A 13 -11.95 -41.57 16.34
N LEU A 14 -11.02 -41.06 17.16
CA LEU A 14 -10.19 -39.89 16.85
C LEU A 14 -9.38 -40.08 15.56
N GLY A 15 -8.77 -41.26 15.39
CA GLY A 15 -8.00 -41.61 14.19
C GLY A 15 -8.86 -41.64 12.92
N ILE A 16 -10.05 -42.24 12.98
CA ILE A 16 -10.99 -42.28 11.84
C ILE A 16 -11.47 -40.88 11.50
N ARG A 17 -11.95 -40.12 12.50
CA ARG A 17 -12.45 -38.75 12.30
C ARG A 17 -11.36 -37.83 11.79
N GLY A 18 -10.13 -37.97 12.29
CA GLY A 18 -8.97 -37.21 11.87
C GLY A 18 -8.54 -37.55 10.44
N TRP A 19 -8.59 -38.82 10.04
CA TRP A 19 -8.32 -39.23 8.67
C TRP A 19 -9.38 -38.72 7.68
N MET A 20 -10.67 -38.77 8.06
CA MET A 20 -11.75 -38.19 7.26
C MET A 20 -11.62 -36.68 7.15
N ALA A 21 -11.35 -35.97 8.26
CA ALA A 21 -11.16 -34.52 8.25
C ALA A 21 -9.95 -34.11 7.40
N LYS A 22 -8.86 -34.89 7.44
CA LYS A 22 -7.72 -34.72 6.55
C LYS A 22 -8.11 -34.87 5.08
N GLY A 23 -8.88 -35.91 4.74
CA GLY A 23 -9.36 -36.11 3.36
C GLY A 23 -10.12 -34.89 2.83
N GLU A 24 -11.07 -34.38 3.62
CA GLU A 24 -11.82 -33.17 3.27
C GLU A 24 -10.92 -31.93 3.12
N LEU A 25 -9.93 -31.74 4.00
CA LEU A 25 -8.96 -30.63 3.90
C LEU A 25 -7.99 -30.78 2.71
N ASP A 26 -7.60 -32.00 2.38
CA ASP A 26 -6.79 -32.30 1.17
C ASP A 26 -7.61 -31.98 -0.10
N ASP A 27 -8.91 -32.27 -0.11
CA ASP A 27 -9.82 -31.90 -1.20
C ASP A 27 -9.97 -30.37 -1.32
N VAL A 28 -10.09 -29.64 -0.20
CA VAL A 28 -10.02 -28.17 -0.22
C VAL A 28 -8.70 -27.69 -0.83
N ALA A 29 -7.57 -28.26 -0.41
CA ALA A 29 -6.26 -27.88 -0.92
C ALA A 29 -6.14 -28.14 -2.44
N ALA A 30 -6.77 -29.21 -2.94
CA ALA A 30 -6.82 -29.55 -4.36
C ALA A 30 -7.65 -28.55 -5.20
N LEU A 31 -8.48 -27.71 -4.58
CA LEU A 31 -9.22 -26.64 -5.26
C LEU A 31 -8.35 -25.42 -5.62
N GLN A 32 -7.16 -25.29 -5.03
CA GLN A 32 -6.32 -24.10 -5.20
C GLN A 32 -6.03 -23.73 -6.67
N PRO A 33 -5.70 -24.66 -7.60
CA PRO A 33 -5.49 -24.32 -8.99
C PRO A 33 -6.75 -23.75 -9.67
N ARG A 34 -7.93 -24.31 -9.34
CA ARG A 34 -9.23 -23.81 -9.85
C ARG A 34 -9.52 -22.42 -9.29
N LEU A 35 -9.27 -22.20 -8.00
CA LEU A 35 -9.44 -20.89 -7.35
C LEU A 35 -8.54 -19.84 -8.01
N SER A 36 -7.25 -20.13 -8.15
CA SER A 36 -6.29 -19.22 -8.79
C SER A 36 -6.65 -18.95 -10.25
N SER A 37 -7.09 -19.96 -11.00
CA SER A 37 -7.55 -19.79 -12.38
C SER A 37 -8.81 -18.94 -12.48
N ALA A 38 -9.79 -19.13 -11.58
CA ALA A 38 -11.02 -18.35 -11.57
C ALA A 38 -10.75 -16.88 -11.21
N ILE A 39 -9.92 -16.65 -10.18
CA ILE A 39 -9.44 -15.32 -9.81
C ILE A 39 -8.71 -14.67 -10.98
N ALA A 40 -7.81 -15.40 -11.68
CA ALA A 40 -7.05 -14.91 -12.82
C ALA A 40 -7.92 -14.64 -14.05
N ALA A 41 -8.99 -15.40 -14.26
CA ALA A 41 -9.92 -15.17 -15.35
C ALA A 41 -10.95 -14.07 -15.04
N GLY A 42 -11.14 -13.69 -13.77
CA GLY A 42 -12.26 -12.84 -13.37
C GLY A 42 -13.61 -13.55 -13.51
N ASP A 43 -13.62 -14.89 -13.50
CA ASP A 43 -14.82 -15.69 -13.72
C ASP A 43 -15.58 -15.88 -12.40
N ALA A 44 -16.55 -15.00 -12.16
CA ALA A 44 -17.41 -15.03 -10.97
C ALA A 44 -18.15 -16.36 -10.81
N GLY A 45 -18.54 -17.01 -11.92
CA GLY A 45 -19.25 -18.28 -11.90
C GLY A 45 -18.34 -19.43 -11.46
N ALA A 46 -17.15 -19.52 -12.04
CA ALA A 46 -16.13 -20.48 -11.62
C ALA A 46 -15.69 -20.24 -10.16
N LEU A 47 -15.54 -18.98 -9.75
CA LEU A 47 -15.19 -18.61 -8.39
C LEU A 47 -16.28 -19.03 -7.38
N THR A 48 -17.55 -18.81 -7.72
CA THR A 48 -18.69 -19.25 -6.91
C THR A 48 -18.72 -20.76 -6.75
N ALA A 49 -18.49 -21.51 -7.84
CA ALA A 49 -18.44 -22.97 -7.78
C ALA A 49 -17.30 -23.47 -6.87
N VAL A 50 -16.10 -22.93 -7.03
CA VAL A 50 -14.93 -23.31 -6.21
C VAL A 50 -15.12 -22.95 -4.74
N VAL A 51 -15.66 -21.78 -4.43
CA VAL A 51 -15.95 -21.36 -3.04
C VAL A 51 -17.05 -22.22 -2.42
N THR A 52 -18.03 -22.66 -3.20
CA THR A 52 -19.07 -23.59 -2.72
C THR A 52 -18.48 -24.97 -2.41
N ASP A 53 -17.65 -25.51 -3.28
CA ASP A 53 -16.94 -26.78 -3.05
C ASP A 53 -16.07 -26.68 -1.77
N ALA A 54 -15.32 -25.59 -1.62
CA ALA A 54 -14.47 -25.35 -0.45
C ALA A 54 -15.28 -25.26 0.85
N GLU A 55 -16.43 -24.56 0.84
CA GLU A 55 -17.32 -24.47 1.99
C GLU A 55 -17.86 -25.83 2.40
N GLN A 56 -18.28 -26.67 1.46
CA GLN A 56 -18.84 -27.99 1.74
C GLN A 56 -17.80 -28.93 2.38
N HIS A 57 -16.61 -29.03 1.77
CA HIS A 57 -15.53 -29.86 2.31
C HIS A 57 -15.06 -29.36 3.68
N ALA A 58 -14.84 -28.05 3.82
CA ALA A 58 -14.43 -27.47 5.10
C ALA A 58 -15.50 -27.59 6.19
N ARG A 59 -16.78 -27.51 5.83
CA ARG A 59 -17.89 -27.77 6.76
C ARG A 59 -17.87 -29.20 7.26
N HIS A 60 -17.72 -30.19 6.38
CA HIS A 60 -17.60 -31.59 6.80
C HIS A 60 -16.36 -31.81 7.68
N ALA A 61 -15.21 -31.24 7.33
CA ALA A 61 -14.01 -31.29 8.17
C ALA A 61 -14.25 -30.68 9.57
N ALA A 62 -14.95 -29.54 9.64
CA ALA A 62 -15.31 -28.90 10.90
C ALA A 62 -16.28 -29.77 11.73
N GLU A 63 -17.31 -30.34 11.10
CA GLU A 63 -18.23 -31.28 11.75
C GLU A 63 -17.51 -32.55 12.24
N LEU A 64 -16.48 -33.01 11.52
CA LEU A 64 -15.64 -34.14 11.89
C LEU A 64 -14.76 -33.88 13.12
N THR A 65 -14.52 -32.61 13.43
CA THR A 65 -13.58 -32.15 14.47
C THR A 65 -14.24 -31.35 15.60
N THR A 66 -15.56 -31.33 15.66
CA THR A 66 -16.31 -30.58 16.69
C THR A 66 -17.11 -31.46 17.65
N ASP A 67 -17.06 -32.80 17.49
CA ASP A 67 -17.80 -33.69 18.37
C ASP A 67 -17.22 -33.73 19.81
N PRO A 68 -18.02 -34.08 20.82
CA PRO A 68 -17.57 -34.05 22.22
C PRO A 68 -16.33 -34.91 22.50
N VAL A 69 -16.13 -36.01 21.76
CA VAL A 69 -14.96 -36.88 21.93
C VAL A 69 -13.72 -36.19 21.37
N TRP A 70 -13.82 -35.56 20.20
CA TRP A 70 -12.75 -34.73 19.64
C TRP A 70 -12.39 -33.57 20.58
N ARG A 71 -13.38 -32.80 21.01
CA ARG A 71 -13.19 -31.63 21.90
C ARG A 71 -12.54 -32.01 23.23
N ALA A 72 -12.85 -33.18 23.78
CA ALA A 72 -12.21 -33.65 25.01
C ALA A 72 -10.69 -33.91 24.84
N THR A 73 -10.23 -34.24 23.63
CA THR A 73 -8.80 -34.50 23.36
C THR A 73 -7.97 -33.22 23.33
N GLU A 74 -8.59 -32.07 23.12
CA GLU A 74 -7.91 -30.76 23.08
C GLU A 74 -7.27 -30.39 24.43
N ALA A 75 -7.73 -31.00 25.53
CA ALA A 75 -7.15 -30.83 26.86
C ALA A 75 -5.92 -31.72 27.13
N VAL A 76 -5.56 -32.62 26.21
CA VAL A 76 -4.45 -33.57 26.37
C VAL A 76 -3.15 -32.92 25.86
N PRO A 77 -2.05 -32.89 26.64
CA PRO A 77 -0.77 -32.37 26.17
C PRO A 77 -0.31 -33.04 24.87
N VAL A 78 0.30 -32.27 23.96
CA VAL A 78 0.76 -32.68 22.61
C VAL A 78 -0.36 -33.08 21.65
N VAL A 79 -1.26 -33.99 22.02
CA VAL A 79 -2.39 -34.40 21.16
C VAL A 79 -3.37 -33.25 20.96
N GLY A 80 -3.63 -32.49 22.02
CA GLY A 80 -4.66 -31.46 22.03
C GLY A 80 -4.34 -30.25 21.17
N ALA A 81 -3.06 -29.85 21.08
CA ALA A 81 -2.62 -28.79 20.17
C ALA A 81 -2.91 -29.16 18.71
N ASN A 82 -2.65 -30.42 18.33
CA ASN A 82 -2.89 -30.91 16.98
C ASN A 82 -4.37 -31.05 16.64
N THR A 83 -5.18 -31.59 17.57
CA THR A 83 -6.63 -31.73 17.33
C THR A 83 -7.35 -30.38 17.34
N ALA A 84 -6.90 -29.43 18.16
CA ALA A 84 -7.37 -28.04 18.11
C ALA A 84 -6.98 -27.37 16.79
N ALA A 85 -5.73 -27.55 16.32
CA ALA A 85 -5.26 -26.94 15.09
C ALA A 85 -6.06 -27.40 13.86
N VAL A 86 -6.29 -28.70 13.70
CA VAL A 86 -7.10 -29.23 12.58
C VAL A 86 -8.52 -28.64 12.60
N ARG A 87 -9.14 -28.55 13.78
CA ARG A 87 -10.46 -27.95 13.94
C ARG A 87 -10.46 -26.46 13.56
N ILE A 88 -9.52 -25.68 14.10
CA ILE A 88 -9.41 -24.24 13.84
C ILE A 88 -9.21 -23.97 12.35
N VAL A 89 -8.36 -24.76 11.67
CA VAL A 89 -8.15 -24.64 10.23
C VAL A 89 -9.43 -24.95 9.44
N ALA A 90 -10.13 -26.04 9.78
CA ALA A 90 -11.38 -26.41 9.11
C ALA A 90 -12.48 -25.36 9.31
N GLU A 91 -12.68 -24.88 10.55
CA GLU A 91 -13.64 -23.81 10.87
C GLU A 91 -13.29 -22.51 10.16
N SER A 92 -12.00 -22.14 10.10
CA SER A 92 -11.53 -20.94 9.42
C SER A 92 -11.85 -20.94 7.92
N ILE A 93 -11.56 -22.04 7.24
CA ILE A 93 -11.83 -22.18 5.80
C ILE A 93 -13.34 -22.16 5.54
N ARG A 94 -14.12 -22.89 6.34
CA ARG A 94 -15.59 -22.90 6.26
C ARG A 94 -16.15 -21.48 6.40
N ASP A 95 -15.74 -20.75 7.43
CA ASP A 95 -16.29 -19.43 7.73
C ASP A 95 -15.93 -18.41 6.65
N MET A 96 -14.68 -18.41 6.17
CA MET A 96 -14.28 -17.57 5.03
C MET A 96 -15.05 -17.93 3.76
N ALA A 97 -15.15 -19.22 3.42
CA ALA A 97 -15.85 -19.65 2.21
C ALA A 97 -17.35 -19.31 2.27
N ALA A 98 -17.99 -19.49 3.41
CA ALA A 98 -19.39 -19.10 3.63
C ALA A 98 -19.59 -17.59 3.49
N ALA A 99 -18.70 -16.78 4.07
CA ALA A 99 -18.75 -15.32 4.03
C ALA A 99 -18.39 -14.73 2.65
N ALA A 100 -17.62 -15.45 1.83
CA ALA A 100 -17.36 -15.06 0.45
C ALA A 100 -18.59 -15.19 -0.45
N GLN A 101 -19.54 -16.10 -0.17
CA GLN A 101 -20.67 -16.35 -1.06
C GLN A 101 -21.57 -15.13 -1.28
N PRO A 102 -21.99 -14.35 -0.25
CA PRO A 102 -22.73 -13.11 -0.46
C PRO A 102 -22.00 -12.08 -1.33
N VAL A 103 -20.67 -11.95 -1.15
CA VAL A 103 -19.82 -11.05 -1.97
C VAL A 103 -19.85 -11.48 -3.43
N LEU A 104 -19.68 -12.78 -3.69
CA LEU A 104 -19.70 -13.33 -5.05
C LEU A 104 -21.08 -13.21 -5.70
N ARG A 105 -22.16 -13.38 -4.94
CA ARG A 105 -23.53 -13.15 -5.43
C ARG A 105 -23.76 -11.69 -5.81
N ALA A 106 -23.24 -10.74 -5.02
CA ALA A 106 -23.32 -9.31 -5.35
C ALA A 106 -22.51 -8.99 -6.62
N ALA A 107 -21.30 -9.55 -6.75
CA ALA A 107 -20.44 -9.37 -7.93
C ALA A 107 -20.99 -10.03 -9.21
N ALA A 108 -21.82 -11.07 -9.07
CA ALA A 108 -22.42 -11.79 -10.20
C ALA A 108 -23.74 -11.20 -10.69
N GLN A 109 -24.26 -10.13 -10.06
CA GLN A 109 -25.50 -9.51 -10.51
C GLN A 109 -25.30 -8.83 -11.87
N PRO A 110 -26.21 -9.01 -12.84
CA PRO A 110 -26.08 -8.39 -14.15
C PRO A 110 -26.10 -6.86 -14.04
N HIS A 111 -25.03 -6.24 -14.54
CA HIS A 111 -24.89 -4.79 -14.59
C HIS A 111 -25.74 -4.21 -15.71
N ASN A 112 -26.67 -3.31 -15.37
CA ASN A 112 -27.58 -2.67 -16.32
C ASN A 112 -27.05 -1.30 -16.82
N GLY A 113 -25.83 -0.92 -16.44
CA GLY A 113 -25.25 0.38 -16.79
C GLY A 113 -24.96 0.52 -18.29
N GLN A 114 -25.45 1.59 -18.92
CA GLN A 114 -25.22 1.92 -20.33
C GLN A 114 -23.86 2.63 -20.58
N GLY A 115 -22.84 2.30 -19.78
CA GLY A 115 -21.59 3.07 -19.66
C GLY A 115 -21.58 3.93 -18.40
N GLY A 116 -20.42 4.07 -17.74
CA GLY A 116 -20.27 4.70 -16.42
C GLY A 116 -19.95 3.72 -15.28
N LEU A 117 -19.63 4.27 -14.10
CA LEU A 117 -19.38 3.50 -12.87
C LEU A 117 -20.71 2.98 -12.32
N ASP A 118 -21.00 1.68 -12.43
CA ASP A 118 -22.19 1.08 -11.82
C ASP A 118 -22.05 1.03 -10.29
N LEU A 119 -22.43 2.13 -9.63
CA LEU A 119 -22.41 2.25 -8.18
C LEU A 119 -23.36 1.26 -7.50
N SER A 120 -24.38 0.76 -8.18
CA SER A 120 -25.35 -0.15 -7.58
C SER A 120 -24.71 -1.48 -7.19
N ALA A 121 -23.78 -1.97 -8.02
CA ALA A 121 -22.99 -3.17 -7.73
C ALA A 121 -22.07 -2.98 -6.52
N VAL A 122 -21.36 -1.85 -6.47
CA VAL A 122 -20.47 -1.51 -5.34
C VAL A 122 -21.26 -1.38 -4.05
N SER A 123 -22.40 -0.69 -4.12
CA SER A 123 -23.29 -0.48 -2.97
C SER A 123 -23.91 -1.79 -2.47
N ALA A 124 -24.31 -2.68 -3.39
CA ALA A 124 -24.83 -4.01 -3.05
C ALA A 124 -23.76 -4.93 -2.44
N ALA A 125 -22.48 -4.73 -2.78
CA ALA A 125 -21.36 -5.50 -2.25
C ALA A 125 -20.80 -4.94 -0.93
N ALA A 126 -21.08 -3.68 -0.57
CA ALA A 126 -20.49 -3.00 0.57
C ALA A 126 -20.71 -3.74 1.91
N GLN A 127 -21.97 -4.06 2.25
CA GLN A 127 -22.26 -4.82 3.48
C GLN A 127 -21.70 -6.26 3.43
N PRO A 128 -21.91 -7.05 2.37
CA PRO A 128 -21.26 -8.36 2.24
C PRO A 128 -19.73 -8.33 2.41
N LEU A 129 -19.06 -7.31 1.86
CA LEU A 129 -17.61 -7.15 1.98
C LEU A 129 -17.17 -6.79 3.40
N ASP A 130 -17.93 -5.95 4.09
CA ASP A 130 -17.68 -5.63 5.51
C ASP A 130 -17.80 -6.87 6.41
N GLU A 131 -18.86 -7.65 6.22
CA GLU A 131 -19.05 -8.92 6.94
C GLU A 131 -17.92 -9.92 6.63
N PHE A 132 -17.47 -9.96 5.37
CA PHE A 132 -16.36 -10.81 4.94
C PHE A 132 -15.03 -10.37 5.53
N ALA A 133 -14.74 -9.06 5.57
CA ALA A 133 -13.56 -8.50 6.22
C ALA A 133 -13.55 -8.81 7.73
N ALA A 134 -14.70 -8.70 8.40
CA ALA A 134 -14.82 -9.04 9.80
C ALA A 134 -14.57 -10.54 10.08
N VAL A 135 -14.98 -11.43 9.15
CA VAL A 135 -14.64 -12.87 9.22
C VAL A 135 -13.14 -13.10 9.04
N PHE A 136 -12.52 -12.44 8.05
CA PHE A 136 -11.08 -12.51 7.83
C PHE A 136 -10.27 -12.10 9.07
N SER A 137 -10.66 -11.00 9.72
CA SER A 137 -10.02 -10.52 10.95
C SER A 137 -10.14 -11.53 12.09
N ARG A 138 -11.34 -12.07 12.35
CA ARG A 138 -11.52 -13.11 13.39
C ARG A 138 -10.75 -14.40 13.10
N VAL A 139 -10.66 -14.78 11.83
CA VAL A 139 -9.89 -15.97 11.41
C VAL A 139 -8.40 -15.74 11.60
N ASP A 140 -7.89 -14.55 11.27
CA ASP A 140 -6.50 -14.19 11.51
C ASP A 140 -6.16 -14.21 13.01
N GLU A 141 -7.00 -13.62 13.86
CA GLU A 141 -6.87 -13.68 15.33
C GLU A 141 -6.89 -15.12 15.86
N SER A 142 -7.79 -15.96 15.34
CA SER A 142 -7.89 -17.37 15.74
C SER A 142 -6.68 -18.18 15.31
N LEU A 143 -6.19 -17.96 14.09
CA LEU A 143 -5.02 -18.64 13.56
C LEU A 143 -3.74 -18.17 14.25
N THR A 144 -3.61 -16.89 14.60
CA THR A 144 -2.43 -16.33 15.30
C THR A 144 -2.40 -16.69 16.78
N GLY A 145 -3.54 -16.74 17.45
CA GLY A 145 -3.67 -17.14 18.86
C GLY A 145 -3.46 -18.63 19.14
N MET A 146 -3.45 -19.46 18.09
CA MET A 146 -3.19 -20.90 18.19
C MET A 146 -1.72 -21.19 18.53
N SER A 147 -1.47 -22.06 19.52
CA SER A 147 -0.13 -22.56 19.86
C SER A 147 0.42 -23.45 18.76
N THR A 148 1.69 -23.24 18.39
CA THR A 148 2.42 -24.01 17.38
C THR A 148 3.47 -24.94 17.97
N ASP A 149 3.75 -24.86 19.27
CA ASP A 149 4.94 -25.46 19.91
C ASP A 149 4.95 -26.99 19.88
N ASP A 150 3.76 -27.61 19.93
CA ASP A 150 3.57 -29.06 20.00
C ASP A 150 2.95 -29.65 18.73
N LEU A 151 2.93 -28.90 17.62
CA LEU A 151 2.35 -29.40 16.37
C LEU A 151 3.27 -30.43 15.72
N VAL A 152 2.67 -31.51 15.20
CA VAL A 152 3.41 -32.42 14.32
C VAL A 152 3.61 -31.75 12.96
N GLU A 153 4.76 -32.00 12.33
CA GLU A 153 5.20 -31.34 11.08
C GLU A 153 4.10 -31.19 10.01
N PRO A 154 3.26 -32.21 9.71
CA PRO A 154 2.20 -32.05 8.70
C PRO A 154 1.13 -31.01 9.09
N VAL A 155 0.77 -30.93 10.38
CA VAL A 155 -0.22 -29.99 10.91
C VAL A 155 0.40 -28.60 10.97
N GLU A 156 1.63 -28.50 11.48
CA GLU A 156 2.38 -27.25 11.53
C GLU A 156 2.49 -26.60 10.14
N THR A 157 2.90 -27.37 9.14
CA THR A 157 3.05 -26.90 7.75
C THR A 157 1.73 -26.40 7.17
N ALA A 158 0.63 -27.15 7.38
CA ALA A 158 -0.69 -26.78 6.89
C ALA A 158 -1.21 -25.51 7.58
N SER A 159 -1.06 -25.43 8.90
CA SER A 159 -1.42 -24.27 9.73
C SER A 159 -0.61 -23.03 9.35
N ALA A 160 0.70 -23.16 9.12
CA ALA A 160 1.56 -22.07 8.69
C ALA A 160 1.13 -21.54 7.30
N ARG A 161 0.79 -22.44 6.38
CA ARG A 161 0.35 -22.06 5.02
C ARG A 161 -0.96 -21.27 5.05
N ILE A 162 -1.96 -21.71 5.81
CA ILE A 162 -3.24 -20.98 5.89
C ILE A 162 -3.07 -19.65 6.63
N ARG A 163 -2.29 -19.62 7.72
CA ARG A 163 -1.96 -18.38 8.44
C ARG A 163 -1.30 -17.37 7.51
N ALA A 164 -0.31 -17.79 6.72
CA ALA A 164 0.35 -16.93 5.75
C ALA A 164 -0.61 -16.42 4.65
N ALA A 165 -1.49 -17.28 4.13
CA ALA A 165 -2.48 -16.89 3.12
C ALA A 165 -3.51 -15.89 3.67
N VAL A 166 -4.01 -16.09 4.90
CA VAL A 166 -4.95 -15.18 5.55
C VAL A 166 -4.28 -13.84 5.85
N ALA A 167 -3.08 -13.84 6.45
CA ALA A 167 -2.33 -12.63 6.74
C ALA A 167 -2.02 -11.81 5.47
N ALA A 168 -1.76 -12.48 4.34
CA ALA A 168 -1.54 -11.80 3.06
C ALA A 168 -2.82 -11.21 2.45
N ALA A 169 -3.99 -11.83 2.65
CA ALA A 169 -5.25 -11.42 2.04
C ALA A 169 -6.05 -10.42 2.89
N ALA A 170 -6.00 -10.53 4.22
CA ALA A 170 -6.82 -9.75 5.15
C ALA A 170 -6.74 -8.22 4.91
N PRO A 171 -5.55 -7.60 4.69
CA PRO A 171 -5.47 -6.17 4.42
C PRO A 171 -6.21 -5.77 3.13
N THR A 172 -6.12 -6.59 2.08
CA THR A 172 -6.80 -6.31 0.81
C THR A 172 -8.32 -6.43 0.95
N VAL A 173 -8.81 -7.40 1.71
CA VAL A 173 -10.25 -7.58 1.97
C VAL A 173 -10.80 -6.43 2.82
N ALA A 174 -10.09 -6.04 3.88
CA ALA A 174 -10.46 -4.90 4.72
C ALA A 174 -10.52 -3.60 3.90
N GLU A 175 -9.53 -3.37 3.04
CA GLU A 175 -9.49 -2.18 2.19
C GLU A 175 -10.60 -2.17 1.14
N ALA A 176 -10.89 -3.33 0.52
CA ALA A 176 -12.02 -3.46 -0.40
C ALA A 176 -13.35 -3.15 0.29
N ALA A 177 -13.52 -3.55 1.56
CA ALA A 177 -14.70 -3.22 2.36
C ALA A 177 -14.79 -1.71 2.64
N ASN A 178 -13.71 -1.07 3.11
CA ASN A 178 -13.66 0.37 3.36
C ASN A 178 -14.01 1.18 2.10
N VAL A 179 -13.42 0.83 0.96
CA VAL A 179 -13.69 1.49 -0.32
C VAL A 179 -15.14 1.28 -0.74
N ALA A 180 -15.67 0.07 -0.66
CA ALA A 180 -17.05 -0.20 -1.04
C ALA A 180 -18.06 0.59 -0.20
N GLN A 181 -17.73 0.90 1.06
CA GLN A 181 -18.55 1.73 1.93
C GLN A 181 -18.55 3.22 1.53
N ILE A 182 -17.39 3.80 1.24
CA ILE A 182 -17.28 5.26 0.96
C ILE A 182 -17.49 5.63 -0.51
N MET A 183 -17.17 4.71 -1.43
CA MET A 183 -17.11 5.00 -2.86
C MET A 183 -18.44 5.53 -3.42
N PRO A 184 -19.62 4.96 -3.09
CA PRO A 184 -20.88 5.50 -3.60
C PRO A 184 -21.12 6.96 -3.18
N ALA A 185 -20.83 7.32 -1.92
CA ALA A 185 -21.00 8.68 -1.42
C ALA A 185 -20.01 9.66 -2.07
N MET A 186 -18.74 9.26 -2.18
CA MET A 186 -17.70 10.02 -2.86
C MET A 186 -18.00 10.23 -4.35
N LEU A 187 -18.61 9.23 -5.00
CA LEU A 187 -19.04 9.29 -6.39
C LEU A 187 -20.42 9.97 -6.57
N GLY A 188 -20.98 10.53 -5.50
CA GLY A 188 -22.12 11.43 -5.57
C GLY A 188 -23.49 10.75 -5.56
N ALA A 189 -23.61 9.55 -4.98
CA ALA A 189 -24.90 8.87 -4.76
C ALA A 189 -25.91 9.71 -3.96
N HIS A 190 -25.44 10.72 -3.23
CA HIS A 190 -26.27 11.64 -2.42
C HIS A 190 -26.17 13.10 -2.87
N GLY A 191 -25.70 13.33 -4.10
CA GLY A 191 -25.52 14.66 -4.69
C GLY A 191 -24.14 14.83 -5.30
N ALA A 192 -24.04 15.72 -6.30
CA ALA A 192 -22.80 15.89 -7.04
C ALA A 192 -21.62 16.31 -6.15
N ARG A 193 -20.46 15.70 -6.37
CA ARG A 193 -19.20 15.92 -5.65
C ARG A 193 -18.11 16.38 -6.60
N THR A 194 -17.15 17.12 -6.07
CA THR A 194 -15.93 17.53 -6.76
C THR A 194 -14.71 16.83 -6.16
N ILE A 195 -13.94 16.16 -7.01
CA ILE A 195 -12.75 15.41 -6.61
C ILE A 195 -11.55 16.03 -7.32
N LEU A 196 -10.60 16.57 -6.56
CA LEU A 196 -9.34 17.07 -7.10
C LEU A 196 -8.31 15.95 -7.11
N VAL A 197 -7.95 15.49 -8.30
CA VAL A 197 -6.91 14.47 -8.49
C VAL A 197 -5.55 15.15 -8.64
N MET A 198 -4.64 14.90 -7.71
CA MET A 198 -3.23 15.26 -7.75
C MET A 198 -2.47 14.17 -8.52
N VAL A 199 -1.97 14.50 -9.70
CA VAL A 199 -1.16 13.57 -10.49
C VAL A 199 0.31 13.78 -10.13
N GLN A 200 0.88 12.76 -9.51
CA GLN A 200 2.25 12.80 -9.05
C GLN A 200 3.23 12.36 -10.15
N ASN A 201 4.45 12.89 -10.10
CA ASN A 201 5.57 12.42 -10.89
C ASN A 201 6.69 11.95 -9.96
N SER A 202 6.83 10.63 -9.82
CA SER A 202 7.82 9.96 -8.98
C SER A 202 9.24 9.96 -9.55
N ALA A 203 9.48 10.51 -10.74
CA ALA A 203 10.84 10.79 -11.24
C ALA A 203 11.52 11.94 -10.48
N GLU A 204 10.74 12.69 -9.70
CA GLU A 204 11.20 13.68 -8.73
C GLU A 204 10.48 13.37 -7.42
N VAL A 205 11.09 12.51 -6.59
CA VAL A 205 10.45 11.88 -5.45
C VAL A 205 10.13 12.90 -4.36
N ARG A 206 8.98 12.73 -3.72
CA ARG A 206 8.57 13.46 -2.52
C ARG A 206 8.11 12.45 -1.49
N THR A 207 8.08 12.80 -0.20
CA THR A 207 7.67 11.89 0.88
C THR A 207 6.38 11.13 0.53
N GLY A 208 5.38 11.83 -0.01
CA GLY A 208 4.09 11.27 -0.42
C GLY A 208 4.04 10.59 -1.79
N GLY A 209 5.17 10.33 -2.45
CA GLY A 209 5.30 9.56 -3.70
C GLY A 209 6.02 10.30 -4.84
N GLY A 210 5.76 11.58 -5.02
CA GLY A 210 6.37 12.41 -6.08
C GLY A 210 5.88 13.85 -6.05
N ILE A 211 6.49 14.72 -6.85
CA ILE A 211 5.97 16.08 -7.03
C ILE A 211 4.55 16.03 -7.60
N THR A 212 3.70 17.00 -7.24
CA THR A 212 2.39 17.14 -7.90
C THR A 212 2.52 17.99 -9.16
N GLY A 213 2.59 17.34 -10.31
CA GLY A 213 2.84 18.00 -11.59
C GLY A 213 1.59 18.62 -12.21
N SER A 214 0.44 17.97 -12.05
CA SER A 214 -0.83 18.43 -12.58
C SER A 214 -2.00 18.09 -11.67
N PHE A 215 -3.10 18.81 -11.87
CA PHE A 215 -4.35 18.65 -11.12
C PHE A 215 -5.52 18.52 -12.08
N ILE A 216 -6.40 17.58 -11.79
CA ILE A 216 -7.62 17.34 -12.55
C ILE A 216 -8.81 17.44 -11.61
N LEU A 217 -9.75 18.32 -11.93
CA LEU A 217 -11.01 18.42 -11.19
C LEU A 217 -12.04 17.52 -11.86
N LEU A 218 -12.50 16.50 -11.15
CA LEU A 218 -13.60 15.65 -11.57
C LEU A 218 -14.89 16.10 -10.88
N ARG A 219 -16.01 16.00 -11.60
CA ARG A 219 -17.35 15.99 -11.03
C ARG A 219 -17.87 14.57 -11.03
N ALA A 220 -18.26 14.11 -9.85
CA ALA A 220 -18.95 12.87 -9.61
C ALA A 220 -20.43 13.15 -9.36
N ASP A 221 -21.34 12.44 -10.03
CA ASP A 221 -22.78 12.64 -9.92
C ASP A 221 -23.50 11.31 -10.16
N GLY A 222 -23.42 10.41 -9.16
CA GLY A 222 -23.92 9.05 -9.26
C GLY A 222 -23.03 8.20 -10.17
N ASP A 223 -23.60 7.64 -11.23
CA ASP A 223 -22.89 6.79 -12.20
C ASP A 223 -22.05 7.58 -13.23
N ARG A 224 -22.11 8.92 -13.17
CA ARG A 224 -21.41 9.82 -14.10
C ARG A 224 -20.19 10.49 -13.48
N LEU A 225 -19.06 10.33 -14.15
CA LEU A 225 -17.86 11.14 -13.94
C LEU A 225 -17.64 12.09 -15.12
N GLU A 226 -17.33 13.34 -14.83
CA GLU A 226 -17.02 14.38 -15.82
C GLU A 226 -15.72 15.10 -15.43
N VAL A 227 -14.86 15.38 -16.41
CA VAL A 227 -13.69 16.23 -16.19
C VAL A 227 -14.14 17.69 -16.31
N LEU A 228 -14.03 18.45 -15.22
CA LEU A 228 -14.40 19.87 -15.19
C LEU A 228 -13.24 20.80 -15.55
N ASP A 229 -12.04 20.47 -15.11
CA ASP A 229 -10.86 21.32 -15.32
C ASP A 229 -9.55 20.50 -15.22
N GLN A 230 -8.51 20.98 -15.88
CA GLN A 230 -7.16 20.40 -15.84
C GLN A 230 -6.10 21.48 -15.85
N VAL A 231 -5.28 21.57 -14.81
CA VAL A 231 -4.22 22.57 -14.70
C VAL A 231 -2.87 21.92 -14.45
N ASP A 232 -1.85 22.55 -15.00
CA ASP A 232 -0.45 22.22 -14.70
C ASP A 232 0.02 23.02 -13.47
N SER A 233 0.96 22.46 -12.71
CA SER A 233 1.57 23.10 -11.54
C SER A 233 2.20 24.47 -11.85
N SER A 234 2.61 24.73 -13.09
CA SER A 234 3.15 26.02 -13.54
C SER A 234 2.14 27.18 -13.52
N VAL A 235 0.83 26.89 -13.47
CA VAL A 235 -0.22 27.93 -13.37
C VAL A 235 -0.20 28.61 -12.00
N PHE A 236 0.32 27.93 -10.98
CA PHE A 236 0.38 28.46 -9.62
C PHE A 236 1.67 29.26 -9.41
N PRO A 237 1.58 30.56 -9.06
CA PRO A 237 2.76 31.37 -8.85
C PRO A 237 3.53 30.92 -7.61
N HIS A 238 4.85 30.85 -7.71
CA HIS A 238 5.70 30.65 -6.54
C HIS A 238 5.49 31.77 -5.52
N ARG A 239 5.68 31.45 -4.23
CA ARG A 239 5.51 32.43 -3.15
C ARG A 239 6.79 32.62 -2.35
N GLU A 240 6.97 33.82 -1.81
CA GLU A 240 8.06 34.11 -0.87
C GLU A 240 7.77 33.55 0.53
N THR A 241 6.51 33.67 0.97
CA THR A 241 6.00 33.10 2.22
C THR A 241 5.09 31.91 1.92
N PRO A 242 4.98 30.93 2.83
CA PRO A 242 4.08 29.80 2.61
C PRO A 242 2.64 30.28 2.45
N ILE A 243 1.84 29.53 1.67
CA ILE A 243 0.44 29.86 1.40
C ILE A 243 -0.46 29.75 2.64
N THR A 244 -0.02 28.99 3.63
CA THR A 244 -0.64 28.81 4.94
C THR A 244 0.44 28.49 5.97
N GLU A 245 0.13 28.58 7.25
CA GLU A 245 1.04 28.13 8.31
C GLU A 245 1.28 26.61 8.22
N LEU A 246 2.54 26.21 8.38
CA LEU A 246 2.99 24.83 8.32
C LEU A 246 3.38 24.34 9.72
N PRO A 247 3.21 23.03 10.03
CA PRO A 247 3.71 22.44 11.27
C PRO A 247 5.20 22.71 11.48
N ALA A 248 5.59 22.99 12.73
CA ALA A 248 6.95 23.42 13.06
C ALA A 248 8.00 22.32 12.80
N ASP A 249 7.64 21.06 13.03
CA ASP A 249 8.45 19.88 12.71
C ASP A 249 8.66 19.75 11.20
N LEU A 250 7.62 19.96 10.40
CA LEU A 250 7.72 19.97 8.93
C LEU A 250 8.66 21.10 8.45
N VAL A 251 8.52 22.29 9.01
CA VAL A 251 9.38 23.45 8.69
C VAL A 251 10.83 23.19 9.12
N THR A 252 11.03 22.49 10.24
CA THR A 252 12.36 22.12 10.70
C THR A 252 13.04 21.18 9.72
N LEU A 253 12.33 20.18 9.22
CA LEU A 253 12.88 19.20 8.26
C LEU A 253 13.08 19.79 6.86
N TYR A 254 12.07 20.43 6.29
CA TYR A 254 12.05 20.78 4.86
C TYR A 254 11.93 22.28 4.57
N GLY A 255 11.99 23.11 5.61
CA GLY A 255 11.76 24.54 5.48
C GLY A 255 10.33 24.86 5.02
N GLN A 256 10.19 26.00 4.33
CA GLN A 256 8.89 26.51 3.88
C GLN A 256 8.50 26.01 2.48
N ALA A 257 9.32 25.16 1.85
CA ALA A 257 9.09 24.68 0.49
C ALA A 257 7.70 24.03 0.27
N PRO A 258 7.16 23.21 1.21
CA PRO A 258 5.83 22.59 1.03
C PRO A 258 4.70 23.59 0.87
N GLY A 259 4.82 24.79 1.46
CA GLY A 259 3.82 25.85 1.38
C GLY A 259 4.12 26.91 0.30
N ARG A 260 5.34 26.94 -0.27
CA ARG A 260 5.78 27.97 -1.22
C ARG A 260 5.65 27.56 -2.68
N PHE A 261 5.62 26.25 -2.95
CA PHE A 261 5.50 25.68 -4.29
C PHE A 261 4.42 24.61 -4.29
N VAL A 262 3.42 24.74 -5.17
CA VAL A 262 2.30 23.80 -5.26
C VAL A 262 2.76 22.35 -5.50
N MET A 263 3.81 22.16 -6.30
CA MET A 263 4.35 20.85 -6.65
C MET A 263 4.95 20.11 -5.43
N ASN A 264 5.28 20.85 -4.37
CA ASN A 264 5.88 20.35 -3.14
C ASN A 264 4.86 20.06 -2.04
N ALA A 265 3.55 20.15 -2.32
CA ALA A 265 2.50 19.85 -1.35
C ALA A 265 2.65 18.46 -0.71
N THR A 266 3.28 17.52 -1.42
CA THR A 266 3.50 16.12 -1.03
C THR A 266 4.86 15.87 -0.33
N MET A 267 5.61 16.91 0.02
CA MET A 267 6.86 16.78 0.80
C MET A 267 6.65 16.28 2.24
N THR A 268 5.43 16.43 2.77
CA THR A 268 5.03 15.93 4.08
C THR A 268 4.56 14.47 4.01
N ALA A 269 4.68 13.73 5.12
CA ALA A 269 4.08 12.40 5.26
C ALA A 269 2.57 12.46 5.53
N ASP A 270 2.07 13.58 6.05
CA ASP A 270 0.64 13.78 6.31
C ASP A 270 -0.11 14.09 5.01
N PHE A 271 -0.83 13.10 4.47
CA PHE A 271 -1.63 13.31 3.26
C PHE A 271 -2.78 14.28 3.48
N ALA A 272 -3.37 14.34 4.68
CA ALA A 272 -4.41 15.33 4.97
C ALA A 272 -3.85 16.76 4.92
N LEU A 273 -2.59 16.97 5.34
CA LEU A 273 -1.91 18.25 5.12
C LEU A 273 -1.64 18.50 3.63
N SER A 274 -1.18 17.49 2.90
CA SER A 274 -0.96 17.58 1.44
C SER A 274 -2.24 17.99 0.70
N ALA A 275 -3.36 17.37 1.03
CA ALA A 275 -4.68 17.65 0.47
C ALA A 275 -5.18 19.05 0.84
N ARG A 276 -4.99 19.50 2.08
CA ARG A 276 -5.30 20.88 2.49
C ARG A 276 -4.47 21.89 1.71
N LEU A 277 -3.17 21.66 1.55
CA LEU A 277 -2.29 22.51 0.75
C LEU A 277 -2.76 22.58 -0.71
N ALA A 278 -3.03 21.43 -1.33
CA ALA A 278 -3.56 21.35 -2.70
C ALA A 278 -4.88 22.13 -2.86
N SER A 279 -5.82 21.97 -1.93
CA SER A 279 -7.09 22.69 -1.92
C SER A 279 -6.93 24.20 -1.76
N ILE A 280 -5.98 24.67 -0.93
CA ILE A 280 -5.70 26.11 -0.77
C ILE A 280 -5.05 26.67 -2.04
N TRP A 281 -4.09 25.95 -2.63
CA TRP A 281 -3.48 26.32 -3.90
C TRP A 281 -4.53 26.41 -5.02
N TRP A 282 -5.40 25.40 -5.13
CA TRP A 282 -6.50 25.37 -6.09
C TRP A 282 -7.41 26.60 -5.94
N GLN A 283 -7.76 26.98 -4.71
CA GLN A 283 -8.55 28.18 -4.45
C GLN A 283 -7.81 29.48 -4.81
N SER A 284 -6.48 29.51 -4.69
CA SER A 284 -5.68 30.71 -4.98
C SER A 284 -5.74 31.15 -6.44
N ILE A 285 -6.09 30.25 -7.37
CA ILE A 285 -6.32 30.54 -8.79
C ILE A 285 -7.80 30.80 -9.12
N GLY A 286 -8.63 31.07 -8.10
CA GLY A 286 -10.03 31.47 -8.26
C GLY A 286 -10.99 30.30 -8.49
N ARG A 287 -10.62 29.08 -8.08
CA ARG A 287 -11.47 27.88 -8.17
C ARG A 287 -12.14 27.58 -6.81
N PRO A 288 -13.30 26.92 -6.78
CA PRO A 288 -13.92 26.49 -5.53
C PRO A 288 -13.12 25.37 -4.86
N ALA A 289 -13.22 25.26 -3.53
CA ALA A 289 -12.63 24.13 -2.80
C ALA A 289 -13.26 22.80 -3.25
N PRO A 290 -12.46 21.74 -3.46
CA PRO A 290 -12.99 20.41 -3.78
C PRO A 290 -13.56 19.72 -2.53
N ASP A 291 -14.49 18.78 -2.73
CA ASP A 291 -15.03 17.94 -1.65
C ASP A 291 -14.02 16.89 -1.18
N ALA A 292 -13.23 16.35 -2.11
CA ALA A 292 -12.20 15.35 -1.87
C ALA A 292 -10.93 15.62 -2.69
N VAL A 293 -9.80 15.10 -2.21
CA VAL A 293 -8.51 15.12 -2.89
C VAL A 293 -7.96 13.71 -2.96
N ILE A 294 -7.53 13.29 -4.14
CA ILE A 294 -6.91 11.98 -4.38
C ILE A 294 -5.54 12.20 -4.99
N ALA A 295 -4.50 11.55 -4.46
CA ALA A 295 -3.20 11.50 -5.11
C ALA A 295 -2.98 10.14 -5.77
N ILE A 296 -2.48 10.16 -6.99
CA ILE A 296 -2.09 8.97 -7.77
C ILE A 296 -0.76 9.19 -8.45
N ASP A 297 -0.04 8.11 -8.70
CA ASP A 297 1.27 8.12 -9.36
C ASP A 297 1.27 7.34 -10.70
N PRO A 298 2.40 7.30 -11.42
CA PRO A 298 2.49 6.61 -12.72
C PRO A 298 2.34 5.06 -12.66
N VAL A 299 2.50 4.44 -11.49
CA VAL A 299 2.24 3.00 -11.34
C VAL A 299 0.74 2.75 -11.22
N VAL A 300 -0.02 3.68 -10.62
CA VAL A 300 -1.49 3.68 -10.69
C VAL A 300 -1.95 3.83 -12.15
N LEU A 301 -1.30 4.68 -12.94
CA LEU A 301 -1.54 4.79 -14.38
C LEU A 301 -1.26 3.46 -15.12
N THR A 302 -0.19 2.74 -14.76
CA THR A 302 0.11 1.40 -15.30
C THR A 302 -1.01 0.39 -15.02
N ALA A 303 -1.57 0.42 -13.81
CA ALA A 303 -2.73 -0.39 -13.45
C ALA A 303 -3.96 -0.04 -14.32
N MET A 304 -4.24 1.25 -14.52
CA MET A 304 -5.32 1.70 -15.40
C MET A 304 -5.12 1.24 -16.86
N LEU A 305 -3.91 1.31 -17.39
CA LEU A 305 -3.58 0.87 -18.75
C LEU A 305 -3.69 -0.65 -18.92
N THR A 306 -3.45 -1.43 -17.86
CA THR A 306 -3.72 -2.87 -17.85
C THR A 306 -5.22 -3.19 -18.02
N ILE A 307 -6.10 -2.23 -17.67
CA ILE A 307 -7.55 -2.33 -17.87
C ILE A 307 -7.95 -1.87 -19.28
N THR A 308 -7.43 -0.75 -19.75
CA THR A 308 -7.86 -0.16 -21.04
C THR A 308 -7.11 -0.68 -22.26
N GLY A 309 -5.99 -1.37 -22.05
CA GLY A 309 -4.96 -1.58 -23.05
C GLY A 309 -4.18 -0.30 -23.37
N PRO A 310 -3.16 -0.40 -24.26
CA PRO A 310 -2.33 0.73 -24.66
C PRO A 310 -3.14 1.91 -25.23
N ILE A 311 -2.65 3.13 -25.01
CA ILE A 311 -3.27 4.37 -25.50
C ILE A 311 -2.37 4.98 -26.57
N THR A 312 -2.93 5.28 -27.73
CA THR A 312 -2.25 6.04 -28.78
C THR A 312 -2.62 7.51 -28.67
N LEU A 313 -1.61 8.35 -28.49
CA LEU A 313 -1.72 9.80 -28.38
C LEU A 313 -1.88 10.46 -29.75
N ALA A 314 -2.26 11.75 -29.74
CA ALA A 314 -2.43 12.57 -30.93
C ALA A 314 -1.14 12.75 -31.73
N ASP A 315 0.02 12.72 -31.08
CA ASP A 315 1.33 12.81 -31.73
C ASP A 315 1.85 11.46 -32.27
N GLY A 316 1.06 10.40 -32.12
CA GLY A 316 1.40 9.04 -32.56
C GLY A 316 2.17 8.22 -31.53
N THR A 317 2.55 8.79 -30.38
CA THR A 317 3.17 8.06 -29.27
C THR A 317 2.20 7.00 -28.75
N ILE A 318 2.70 5.80 -28.50
CA ILE A 318 1.94 4.71 -27.86
C ILE A 318 2.42 4.62 -26.43
N VAL A 319 1.51 4.77 -25.48
CA VAL A 319 1.78 4.55 -24.05
C VAL A 319 1.35 3.14 -23.71
N ASP A 320 2.33 2.27 -23.45
CA ASP A 320 2.13 0.85 -23.17
C ASP A 320 2.22 0.58 -21.65
N PRO A 321 1.32 -0.24 -21.06
CA PRO A 321 1.45 -0.65 -19.66
C PRO A 321 2.81 -1.32 -19.33
N ALA A 322 3.52 -1.87 -20.32
CA ALA A 322 4.83 -2.48 -20.12
C ALA A 322 5.97 -1.48 -19.90
N ASP A 323 5.85 -0.21 -20.34
CA ASP A 323 6.92 0.79 -20.26
C ASP A 323 6.41 2.22 -19.97
N VAL A 324 5.44 2.35 -19.04
CA VAL A 324 4.90 3.67 -18.65
C VAL A 324 5.99 4.60 -18.14
N VAL A 325 7.01 4.08 -17.46
CA VAL A 325 8.14 4.87 -16.98
C VAL A 325 8.91 5.49 -18.15
N GLY A 326 9.31 4.70 -19.13
CA GLY A 326 9.96 5.19 -20.34
C GLY A 326 9.10 6.20 -21.09
N ASP A 327 7.85 5.83 -21.35
CA ASP A 327 6.90 6.56 -22.19
C ASP A 327 6.47 7.90 -21.57
N VAL A 328 6.33 7.98 -20.25
CA VAL A 328 5.70 9.13 -19.56
C VAL A 328 6.69 9.93 -18.70
N LEU A 329 7.73 9.29 -18.15
CA LEU A 329 8.60 9.89 -17.14
C LEU A 329 10.04 10.09 -17.59
N VAL A 330 10.48 9.44 -18.67
CA VAL A 330 11.84 9.57 -19.20
C VAL A 330 11.84 10.27 -20.55
N ALA A 331 11.27 9.66 -21.60
CA ALA A 331 11.38 10.17 -22.96
C ALA A 331 10.82 11.61 -23.12
N PRO A 332 9.64 11.97 -22.57
CA PRO A 332 9.14 13.34 -22.66
C PRO A 332 10.08 14.38 -22.02
N TYR A 333 10.81 14.00 -20.95
CA TYR A 333 11.69 14.91 -20.23
C TYR A 333 13.07 15.05 -20.86
N LEU A 334 13.47 14.08 -21.70
CA LEU A 334 14.68 14.16 -22.51
C LEU A 334 14.44 14.91 -23.84
N ASP A 335 13.31 14.65 -24.49
CA ASP A 335 13.13 14.95 -25.91
C ASP A 335 12.15 16.09 -26.20
N LYS A 336 11.26 16.45 -25.25
CA LYS A 336 10.18 17.41 -25.47
C LYS A 336 10.36 18.69 -24.65
N THR A 337 9.89 19.80 -25.19
CA THR A 337 9.77 21.08 -24.46
C THR A 337 8.71 20.98 -23.35
N PRO A 338 8.73 21.86 -22.33
CA PRO A 338 7.72 21.83 -21.26
C PRO A 338 6.27 21.94 -21.78
N ALA A 339 6.03 22.75 -22.81
CA ALA A 339 4.69 22.88 -23.39
C ALA A 339 4.22 21.57 -24.06
N GLU A 340 5.11 20.88 -24.78
CA GLU A 340 4.81 19.58 -25.40
C GLU A 340 4.61 18.49 -24.35
N GLN A 341 5.36 18.51 -23.24
CA GLN A 341 5.15 17.60 -22.10
C GLN A 341 3.74 17.76 -21.53
N THR A 342 3.28 19.00 -21.28
CA THR A 342 1.91 19.27 -20.81
C THR A 342 0.86 18.79 -21.81
N THR A 343 1.08 18.99 -23.12
CA THR A 343 0.16 18.50 -24.16
C THR A 343 0.05 16.97 -24.15
N VAL A 344 1.18 16.26 -24.08
CA VAL A 344 1.24 14.79 -24.03
C VAL A 344 0.51 14.26 -22.80
N GLN A 345 0.75 14.84 -21.62
CA GLN A 345 0.13 14.39 -20.38
C GLN A 345 -1.39 14.59 -20.38
N ARG A 346 -1.88 15.73 -20.88
CA ARG A 346 -3.32 16.00 -21.01
C ARG A 346 -4.00 15.05 -21.99
N ASP A 347 -3.41 14.84 -23.17
CA ASP A 347 -3.99 13.93 -24.17
C ASP A 347 -4.01 12.47 -23.69
N LEU A 348 -2.98 12.03 -22.95
CA LEU A 348 -2.96 10.73 -22.30
C LEU A 348 -4.11 10.60 -21.29
N PHE A 349 -4.26 11.59 -20.41
CA PHE A 349 -5.32 11.57 -19.41
C PHE A 349 -6.71 11.56 -20.05
N ASP A 350 -6.98 12.45 -21.01
CA ASP A 350 -8.28 12.55 -21.68
C ASP A 350 -8.69 11.24 -22.34
N ARG A 351 -7.76 10.60 -23.05
CA ARG A 351 -8.00 9.31 -23.72
C ARG A 351 -8.19 8.17 -22.73
N LEU A 352 -7.36 8.12 -21.69
CA LEU A 352 -7.47 7.10 -20.65
C LEU A 352 -8.80 7.23 -19.90
N PHE A 353 -9.15 8.44 -19.47
CA PHE A 353 -10.40 8.73 -18.79
C PHE A 353 -11.60 8.36 -19.66
N ALA A 354 -11.60 8.76 -20.94
CA ALA A 354 -12.66 8.40 -21.89
C ALA A 354 -12.78 6.88 -22.05
N ARG A 355 -11.67 6.13 -22.13
CA ARG A 355 -11.72 4.66 -22.21
C ARG A 355 -12.21 4.00 -20.93
N LEU A 356 -11.73 4.45 -19.77
CA LEU A 356 -12.13 3.92 -18.47
C LEU A 356 -13.63 4.13 -18.20
N THR A 357 -14.18 5.28 -18.61
CA THR A 357 -15.59 5.64 -18.36
C THR A 357 -16.55 5.09 -19.40
N SER A 358 -16.09 4.80 -20.62
CA SER A 358 -16.94 4.23 -21.70
C SER A 358 -16.99 2.70 -21.71
N SER A 359 -16.09 2.02 -20.99
CA SER A 359 -16.06 0.56 -20.91
C SER A 359 -16.86 0.06 -19.70
N PRO A 360 -17.61 -1.05 -19.82
CA PRO A 360 -18.21 -1.70 -18.66
C PRO A 360 -17.16 -2.04 -17.60
N ILE A 361 -17.50 -1.86 -16.33
CA ILE A 361 -16.62 -2.21 -15.22
C ILE A 361 -16.64 -3.72 -15.00
N ASP A 362 -15.45 -4.30 -14.94
CA ASP A 362 -15.21 -5.65 -14.43
C ASP A 362 -14.59 -5.52 -13.04
N PRO A 363 -15.35 -5.69 -11.94
CA PRO A 363 -14.85 -5.50 -10.59
C PRO A 363 -13.61 -6.36 -10.27
N PHE A 364 -13.54 -7.59 -10.80
CA PHE A 364 -12.41 -8.49 -10.56
C PHE A 364 -11.14 -8.00 -11.26
N ARG A 365 -11.27 -7.50 -12.49
CA ARG A 365 -10.15 -6.92 -13.23
C ARG A 365 -9.63 -5.65 -12.55
N TRP A 366 -10.52 -4.78 -12.07
CA TRP A 366 -10.16 -3.56 -11.37
C TRP A 366 -9.47 -3.85 -10.04
N VAL A 367 -10.07 -4.66 -9.17
CA VAL A 367 -9.48 -5.02 -7.86
C VAL A 367 -8.08 -5.61 -8.06
N ARG A 368 -7.89 -6.48 -9.05
CA ARG A 368 -6.57 -7.07 -9.33
C ARG A 368 -5.56 -6.05 -9.82
N ALA A 369 -5.96 -5.15 -10.74
CA ALA A 369 -5.07 -4.13 -11.27
C ALA A 369 -4.61 -3.17 -10.17
N PHE A 370 -5.50 -2.79 -9.24
CA PHE A 370 -5.20 -1.84 -8.19
C PHE A 370 -4.67 -2.45 -6.89
N ALA A 371 -4.77 -3.77 -6.67
CA ALA A 371 -4.34 -4.42 -5.44
C ALA A 371 -2.90 -4.06 -5.04
N LYS A 372 -1.95 -4.16 -5.98
CA LYS A 372 -0.54 -3.80 -5.72
C LYS A 372 -0.36 -2.28 -5.49
N PRO A 373 -0.83 -1.37 -6.38
CA PRO A 373 -0.74 0.06 -6.11
C PRO A 373 -1.34 0.50 -4.76
N ILE A 374 -2.45 -0.10 -4.34
CA ILE A 374 -3.07 0.13 -3.03
C ILE A 374 -2.13 -0.36 -1.92
N ALA A 375 -1.69 -1.62 -1.96
CA ALA A 375 -0.79 -2.18 -0.95
C ALA A 375 0.54 -1.40 -0.82
N ASP A 376 1.06 -0.92 -1.94
CA ASP A 376 2.28 -0.10 -2.03
C ASP A 376 2.06 1.35 -1.50
N GLY A 377 0.80 1.75 -1.24
CA GLY A 377 0.45 3.09 -0.75
C GLY A 377 0.51 4.19 -1.81
N ARG A 378 0.25 3.85 -3.07
CA ARG A 378 0.36 4.75 -4.23
C ARG A 378 -0.91 5.54 -4.56
N ILE A 379 -1.98 5.27 -3.82
CA ILE A 379 -3.22 6.02 -3.89
C ILE A 379 -3.47 6.57 -2.49
N SER A 380 -3.65 7.88 -2.38
CA SER A 380 -4.02 8.50 -1.10
C SER A 380 -5.30 9.29 -1.25
N ILE A 381 -6.18 9.21 -0.25
CA ILE A 381 -7.52 9.80 -0.28
C ILE A 381 -7.73 10.69 0.95
N PHE A 382 -8.25 11.88 0.70
CA PHE A 382 -8.71 12.81 1.71
C PHE A 382 -10.09 13.33 1.31
N THR A 383 -11.00 13.41 2.25
CA THR A 383 -12.35 13.95 2.06
C THR A 383 -12.69 14.91 3.19
N THR A 384 -13.47 15.94 2.84
CA THR A 384 -13.96 16.94 3.80
C THR A 384 -15.14 16.43 4.63
N HIS A 385 -15.68 15.26 4.30
CA HIS A 385 -16.79 14.61 5.00
C HIS A 385 -16.24 13.69 6.10
N SER A 386 -16.68 13.90 7.34
CA SER A 386 -16.06 13.27 8.51
C SER A 386 -16.25 11.76 8.59
N ASP A 387 -17.40 11.27 8.17
CA ASP A 387 -17.73 9.84 8.10
C ASP A 387 -16.86 9.12 7.06
N GLU A 388 -16.75 9.68 5.87
CA GLU A 388 -15.86 9.15 4.82
C GLU A 388 -14.39 9.26 5.24
N GLN A 389 -13.99 10.38 5.87
CA GLN A 389 -12.60 10.61 6.26
C GLN A 389 -12.15 9.64 7.36
N LEU A 390 -13.05 9.22 8.24
CA LEU A 390 -12.74 8.20 9.25
C LEU A 390 -12.37 6.85 8.61
N ALA A 391 -12.99 6.49 7.49
CA ALA A 391 -12.72 5.23 6.79
C ALA A 391 -11.37 5.23 6.03
N VAL A 392 -10.87 6.41 5.62
CA VAL A 392 -9.57 6.57 4.92
C VAL A 392 -8.47 7.17 5.78
N ALA A 393 -8.75 7.46 7.06
CA ALA A 393 -7.76 8.01 7.99
C ALA A 393 -6.65 7.01 8.35
N ASN A 394 -6.94 5.73 8.21
CA ASN A 394 -6.02 4.61 8.38
C ASN A 394 -6.11 3.71 7.13
N GLY A 395 -5.28 2.69 7.05
CA GLY A 395 -5.21 1.77 5.93
C GLY A 395 -4.37 2.30 4.77
N ALA A 396 -4.52 1.65 3.62
CA ALA A 396 -3.66 1.87 2.47
C ALA A 396 -3.81 3.28 1.84
N PHE A 397 -5.00 3.88 1.94
CA PHE A 397 -5.29 5.20 1.37
C PHE A 397 -4.94 6.39 2.27
N SER A 398 -4.48 6.14 3.49
CA SER A 398 -4.20 7.19 4.49
C SER A 398 -2.92 7.99 4.21
N GLY A 399 -2.18 7.64 3.16
CA GLY A 399 -0.87 8.18 2.85
C GLY A 399 0.23 7.61 3.74
N THR A 400 1.45 8.14 3.62
CA THR A 400 2.63 7.55 4.28
C THR A 400 2.58 7.65 5.80
N LEU A 401 2.07 8.75 6.37
CA LEU A 401 1.91 8.89 7.83
C LEU A 401 0.90 7.89 8.41
N GLY A 402 -0.24 7.68 7.76
CA GLY A 402 -1.22 6.71 8.25
C GLY A 402 -0.70 5.28 8.17
N ARG A 403 -0.03 4.92 7.06
CA ARG A 403 0.67 3.63 6.94
C ARG A 403 1.76 3.42 8.00
N PHE A 404 2.49 4.48 8.37
CA PHE A 404 3.44 4.42 9.48
C PHE A 404 2.74 4.11 10.81
N ARG A 405 1.58 4.74 11.09
CA ARG A 405 0.80 4.46 12.30
C ARG A 405 0.25 3.02 12.31
N ASP A 406 -0.21 2.53 11.18
CA ASP A 406 -0.76 1.17 11.03
C ASP A 406 0.30 0.08 11.15
N ALA A 407 1.56 0.38 10.81
CA ALA A 407 2.68 -0.53 10.98
C ALA A 407 3.02 -0.83 12.45
N GLY A 408 2.41 -0.09 13.39
CA GLY A 408 2.44 -0.38 14.81
C GLY A 408 3.53 0.36 15.59
N PRO A 409 3.69 0.05 16.89
CA PRO A 409 4.53 0.83 17.81
C PRO A 409 6.03 0.69 17.54
N ASP A 410 6.46 -0.32 16.78
CA ASP A 410 7.86 -0.54 16.39
C ASP A 410 8.14 -0.04 14.95
N ALA A 411 7.20 0.67 14.32
CA ALA A 411 7.33 1.10 12.93
C ALA A 411 8.53 2.03 12.71
N VAL A 412 9.23 1.85 11.60
CA VAL A 412 10.31 2.72 11.16
C VAL A 412 10.04 3.12 9.71
N ALA A 413 9.94 4.41 9.45
CA ALA A 413 9.68 4.94 8.12
C ALA A 413 10.94 5.57 7.50
N VAL A 414 11.19 5.32 6.21
CA VAL A 414 12.26 5.95 5.43
C VAL A 414 11.66 6.72 4.26
N TYR A 415 11.77 8.04 4.31
CA TYR A 415 11.16 8.96 3.34
C TYR A 415 12.20 9.71 2.54
N PHE A 416 11.85 10.01 1.29
CA PHE A 416 12.72 10.69 0.33
C PHE A 416 12.07 11.96 -0.19
N ASN A 417 12.81 13.06 -0.15
CA ASN A 417 12.48 14.27 -0.91
C ASN A 417 13.67 14.61 -1.81
N ASP A 418 13.44 14.59 -3.12
CA ASP A 418 14.42 15.06 -4.09
C ASP A 418 14.64 16.57 -3.98
N ALA A 419 15.91 16.94 -3.88
CA ALA A 419 16.39 18.32 -3.92
C ALA A 419 17.16 18.62 -5.22
N THR A 420 17.22 17.68 -6.16
CA THR A 420 17.80 17.86 -7.50
C THR A 420 17.02 18.85 -8.33
N THR A 421 15.70 18.97 -8.13
CA THR A 421 14.79 19.80 -8.94
C THR A 421 14.70 19.33 -10.40
N GLY A 422 14.87 18.02 -10.62
CA GLY A 422 14.89 17.37 -11.92
C GLY A 422 14.26 15.98 -11.87
N LYS A 423 14.41 15.21 -12.94
CA LYS A 423 13.79 13.88 -13.13
C LYS A 423 14.79 12.73 -13.01
N MET A 424 15.90 13.00 -12.34
CA MET A 424 17.01 12.07 -12.22
C MET A 424 16.70 10.87 -11.31
N ASP A 425 15.61 10.89 -10.51
CA ASP A 425 15.25 9.75 -9.67
C ASP A 425 14.77 8.53 -10.46
N THR A 426 14.51 8.68 -11.76
CA THR A 426 14.38 7.55 -12.69
C THR A 426 15.59 6.61 -12.63
N PHE A 427 16.76 7.15 -12.29
CA PHE A 427 18.01 6.40 -12.12
C PHE A 427 18.36 6.10 -10.66
N LEU A 428 17.51 6.48 -9.69
CA LEU A 428 17.79 6.27 -8.28
C LEU A 428 17.31 4.89 -7.83
N HIS A 429 18.21 4.09 -7.26
CA HIS A 429 17.91 2.84 -6.58
C HIS A 429 18.21 2.95 -5.09
N VAL A 430 17.39 2.31 -4.27
CA VAL A 430 17.48 2.36 -2.81
C VAL A 430 17.41 0.96 -2.22
N ASP A 431 18.32 0.67 -1.29
CA ASP A 431 18.30 -0.51 -0.44
C ASP A 431 18.27 -0.10 1.04
N LEU A 432 17.39 -0.72 1.81
CA LEU A 432 17.17 -0.48 3.24
C LEU A 432 17.61 -1.72 4.04
N ALA A 433 18.49 -1.54 5.02
CA ALA A 433 18.93 -2.60 5.91
C ALA A 433 18.78 -2.17 7.38
N PRO A 434 17.67 -2.56 8.04
CA PRO A 434 17.48 -2.30 9.46
C PRO A 434 18.29 -3.30 10.30
N SER A 435 18.83 -2.83 11.43
CA SER A 435 19.47 -3.70 12.42
C SER A 435 19.12 -3.29 13.84
N VAL A 436 19.06 -4.28 14.74
CA VAL A 436 18.79 -4.09 16.16
C VAL A 436 19.89 -4.73 17.00
N ARG A 437 20.25 -4.07 18.10
CA ARG A 437 21.21 -4.57 19.09
C ARG A 437 20.67 -4.37 20.50
N ASP A 438 20.34 -5.48 21.15
CA ASP A 438 19.78 -5.53 22.50
C ASP A 438 20.86 -5.94 23.51
N CYS A 439 21.78 -5.01 23.76
CA CYS A 439 22.98 -5.27 24.57
C CYS A 439 23.20 -4.23 25.67
N ARG A 440 22.29 -3.27 25.80
CA ARG A 440 22.46 -2.18 26.75
C ARG A 440 22.05 -2.63 28.14
N ALA A 441 22.86 -2.29 29.14
CA ALA A 441 22.57 -2.62 30.54
C ALA A 441 21.31 -1.92 31.08
N ASP A 442 20.86 -0.84 30.43
CA ASP A 442 19.65 -0.09 30.76
C ASP A 442 18.36 -0.69 30.15
N GLY A 443 18.47 -1.79 29.38
CA GLY A 443 17.34 -2.44 28.71
C GLY A 443 16.79 -1.69 27.49
N ALA A 444 17.47 -0.63 27.05
CA ALA A 444 17.18 0.00 25.76
C ALA A 444 17.82 -0.78 24.60
N VAL A 445 17.32 -0.56 23.38
CA VAL A 445 17.79 -1.25 22.18
C VAL A 445 18.36 -0.23 21.21
N ASP A 446 19.59 -0.45 20.75
CA ASP A 446 20.14 0.36 19.66
C ASP A 446 19.53 -0.13 18.34
N VAL A 447 18.99 0.81 17.55
CA VAL A 447 18.40 0.53 16.24
C VAL A 447 19.15 1.34 15.18
N THR A 448 19.53 0.69 14.08
CA THR A 448 20.15 1.38 12.95
C THR A 448 19.39 1.11 11.67
N VAL A 449 19.26 2.12 10.81
CA VAL A 449 18.75 1.95 9.45
C VAL A 449 19.84 2.38 8.49
N ALA A 450 20.44 1.43 7.78
CA ALA A 450 21.32 1.72 6.67
C ALA A 450 20.48 1.92 5.40
N VAL A 451 20.62 3.09 4.79
CA VAL A 451 19.95 3.49 3.54
C VAL A 451 21.05 3.64 2.50
N THR A 452 21.13 2.69 1.58
CA THR A 452 22.09 2.72 0.47
C THR A 452 21.40 3.26 -0.77
N LEU A 453 21.93 4.34 -1.31
CA LEU A 453 21.42 4.95 -2.53
C LEU A 453 22.43 4.75 -3.66
N THR A 454 21.96 4.30 -4.82
CA THR A 454 22.78 4.06 -6.01
C THR A 454 22.21 4.86 -7.18
N SER A 455 23.06 5.65 -7.86
CA SER A 455 22.72 6.30 -9.12
C SER A 455 23.08 5.39 -10.29
N ALA A 456 22.08 4.91 -11.02
CA ALA A 456 22.24 4.20 -12.29
C ALA A 456 22.36 5.17 -13.49
N ALA A 457 22.50 6.48 -13.25
CA ALA A 457 22.57 7.45 -14.33
C ALA A 457 23.84 7.19 -15.17
N PRO A 458 23.74 7.23 -16.51
CA PRO A 458 24.90 7.04 -17.36
C PRO A 458 25.83 8.26 -17.30
N ALA A 459 27.09 8.09 -17.70
CA ALA A 459 28.09 9.16 -17.62
C ALA A 459 27.73 10.39 -18.47
N ASP A 460 26.96 10.22 -19.54
CA ASP A 460 26.44 11.28 -20.41
C ASP A 460 25.18 11.98 -19.86
N ALA A 461 24.65 11.55 -18.69
CA ALA A 461 23.60 12.27 -17.97
C ALA A 461 23.95 13.73 -17.67
N ARG A 462 25.26 14.05 -17.66
CA ARG A 462 25.79 15.41 -17.59
C ARG A 462 25.28 16.34 -18.69
N THR A 463 24.87 15.78 -19.82
CA THR A 463 24.44 16.52 -21.02
C THR A 463 22.96 16.35 -21.33
N PHE A 464 22.20 15.67 -20.47
CA PHE A 464 20.76 15.55 -20.62
C PHE A 464 20.08 16.93 -20.57
N ALA A 465 18.86 16.99 -21.10
CA ALA A 465 18.04 18.19 -21.08
C ALA A 465 17.87 18.74 -19.65
N GLU A 466 17.71 20.05 -19.54
CA GLU A 466 17.54 20.75 -18.26
C GLU A 466 16.27 20.28 -17.52
N SER A 467 15.22 19.90 -18.26
CA SER A 467 14.01 19.27 -17.71
C SER A 467 14.28 17.92 -17.03
N MET A 468 15.37 17.25 -17.37
CA MET A 468 15.82 16.00 -16.74
C MET A 468 16.78 16.27 -15.59
N THR A 469 17.78 17.14 -15.79
CA THR A 469 18.87 17.35 -14.82
C THR A 469 18.59 18.39 -13.75
N GLY A 470 17.55 19.21 -13.94
CA GLY A 470 17.10 20.24 -13.03
C GLY A 470 17.84 21.57 -13.22
N ALA A 471 17.11 22.60 -13.65
CA ALA A 471 17.61 23.97 -13.81
C ALA A 471 18.24 24.56 -12.53
N ALA A 472 17.66 24.19 -11.38
CA ALA A 472 18.02 24.70 -10.06
C ALA A 472 18.72 23.62 -9.21
N ASN A 473 19.33 22.62 -9.86
CA ASN A 473 20.05 21.56 -9.18
C ASN A 473 21.16 22.16 -8.30
N PRO A 474 21.20 21.87 -6.99
CA PRO A 474 22.23 22.38 -6.09
C PRO A 474 23.61 21.73 -6.35
N ALA A 475 23.67 20.68 -7.17
CA ALA A 475 24.87 19.96 -7.57
C ALA A 475 25.11 20.07 -9.10
N ALA A 476 25.94 19.21 -9.68
CA ALA A 476 26.19 19.25 -11.12
C ALA A 476 25.06 18.55 -11.90
N PRO A 477 24.76 18.96 -13.16
CA PRO A 477 23.77 18.28 -13.99
C PRO A 477 24.02 16.76 -14.04
N GLY A 478 22.98 15.96 -13.84
CA GLY A 478 23.08 14.50 -13.77
C GLY A 478 23.47 13.93 -12.38
N ASP A 479 23.81 14.79 -11.41
CA ASP A 479 23.84 14.37 -10.00
C ASP A 479 22.41 14.25 -9.45
N ILE A 480 22.22 13.33 -8.51
CA ILE A 480 20.99 13.16 -7.73
C ILE A 480 21.25 13.64 -6.31
N THR A 481 20.50 14.64 -5.83
CA THR A 481 20.56 15.13 -4.45
C THR A 481 19.27 14.83 -3.72
N THR A 482 19.33 14.02 -2.68
CA THR A 482 18.15 13.53 -1.95
C THR A 482 18.25 13.86 -0.46
N ASP A 483 17.18 14.42 0.10
CA ASP A 483 16.95 14.46 1.53
C ASP A 483 16.34 13.12 1.97
N VAL A 484 17.07 12.38 2.80
CA VAL A 484 16.62 11.11 3.39
C VAL A 484 16.18 11.40 4.82
N THR A 485 14.93 11.11 5.12
CA THR A 485 14.35 11.25 6.46
C THR A 485 13.99 9.90 7.01
N VAL A 486 14.53 9.53 8.17
CA VAL A 486 14.10 8.35 8.92
C VAL A 486 13.24 8.79 10.09
N MET A 487 12.00 8.30 10.13
CA MET A 487 10.97 8.60 11.13
C MET A 487 10.75 7.36 12.00
N VAL A 488 10.71 7.56 13.30
CA VAL A 488 10.62 6.51 14.34
C VAL A 488 9.62 6.92 15.42
N PRO A 489 9.17 5.99 16.27
CA PRO A 489 8.26 6.32 17.36
C PRO A 489 8.82 7.44 18.24
N ARG A 490 7.95 8.34 18.70
CA ARG A 490 8.33 9.60 19.35
C ARG A 490 9.21 9.41 20.59
N GLU A 491 9.08 8.28 21.28
CA GLU A 491 9.81 7.98 22.50
C GLU A 491 11.25 7.50 22.26
N TRP A 492 11.64 7.24 21.01
CA TRP A 492 12.99 6.84 20.63
C TRP A 492 13.91 8.05 20.58
N PHE A 493 15.16 7.84 20.97
CA PHE A 493 16.19 8.87 20.93
C PHE A 493 16.91 8.86 19.56
N VAL A 494 17.04 10.03 18.93
CA VAL A 494 17.82 10.22 17.69
C VAL A 494 19.29 10.37 18.04
N ALA A 495 20.11 9.35 17.75
CA ALA A 495 21.52 9.31 18.17
C ALA A 495 22.47 9.99 17.18
N GLY A 496 22.22 9.89 15.87
CA GLY A 496 23.02 10.56 14.85
C GLY A 496 23.00 9.85 13.50
N VAL A 497 23.71 10.43 12.53
CA VAL A 497 23.79 9.90 11.15
C VAL A 497 25.23 9.87 10.69
N THR A 498 25.58 8.82 9.95
CA THR A 498 26.87 8.73 9.24
C THR A 498 26.67 8.53 7.75
N LEU A 499 27.51 9.12 6.92
CA LEU A 499 27.64 8.86 5.49
C LEU A 499 28.94 8.08 5.25
N ASP A 500 28.84 6.86 4.72
CA ASP A 500 29.97 5.96 4.48
C ASP A 500 30.91 5.83 5.71
N GLY A 501 30.31 5.78 6.90
CA GLY A 501 31.00 5.64 8.19
C GLY A 501 31.50 6.94 8.83
N ALA A 502 31.42 8.09 8.13
CA ALA A 502 31.77 9.39 8.68
C ALA A 502 30.55 10.15 9.22
N HIS A 503 30.64 10.76 10.40
CA HIS A 503 29.55 11.58 10.94
C HIS A 503 29.24 12.77 10.03
N VAL A 504 27.94 13.00 9.81
CA VAL A 504 27.44 14.11 9.01
C VAL A 504 26.43 14.94 9.80
N ALA A 505 26.22 16.18 9.35
CA ALA A 505 25.14 16.99 9.87
C ALA A 505 23.80 16.34 9.55
N ALA A 506 22.93 16.27 10.55
CA ALA A 506 21.57 15.80 10.41
C ALA A 506 20.63 16.73 11.16
N THR A 507 19.44 16.91 10.63
CA THR A 507 18.38 17.69 11.24
C THR A 507 17.44 16.75 11.97
N ALA A 508 17.25 16.95 13.27
CA ALA A 508 16.24 16.21 14.03
C ALA A 508 15.00 17.08 14.22
N ALA A 509 13.82 16.46 14.14
CA ALA A 509 12.55 17.09 14.47
C ALA A 509 11.71 16.15 15.34
N GLU A 510 11.01 16.72 16.31
CA GLU A 510 10.05 16.00 17.14
C GLU A 510 8.65 16.50 16.80
N GLY A 511 7.85 15.64 16.16
CA GLY A 511 6.45 15.88 15.86
C GLY A 511 5.52 15.36 16.95
N SER A 512 4.21 15.51 16.75
CA SER A 512 3.18 14.93 17.62
C SER A 512 3.23 13.40 17.65
N ASP A 513 3.50 12.80 16.49
CA ASP A 513 3.38 11.37 16.25
C ASP A 513 4.72 10.63 16.30
N ALA A 514 5.84 11.32 16.04
CA ALA A 514 7.12 10.68 15.80
C ALA A 514 8.31 11.60 16.03
N ALA A 515 9.47 10.99 16.20
CA ALA A 515 10.76 11.65 16.03
C ALA A 515 11.29 11.36 14.62
N ALA A 516 11.96 12.32 14.01
CA ALA A 516 12.51 12.19 12.67
C ALA A 516 13.95 12.72 12.61
N SER A 517 14.76 12.12 11.76
CA SER A 517 16.12 12.57 11.46
C SER A 517 16.31 12.64 9.95
N LEU A 518 16.77 13.78 9.46
CA LEU A 518 17.01 14.06 8.06
C LEU A 518 18.51 14.26 7.81
N ALA A 519 19.04 13.60 6.78
CA ALA A 519 20.35 13.88 6.23
C ALA A 519 20.29 13.93 4.70
N ARG A 520 21.08 14.82 4.11
CA ARG A 520 21.18 15.00 2.66
C ARG A 520 22.35 14.22 2.09
N VAL A 521 22.15 13.60 0.93
CA VAL A 521 23.19 12.92 0.15
C VAL A 521 23.11 13.34 -1.31
N THR A 522 24.28 13.49 -1.96
CA THR A 522 24.38 13.75 -3.40
C THR A 522 25.18 12.62 -4.04
N LEU A 523 24.70 12.09 -5.18
CA LEU A 523 25.30 11.02 -5.95
C LEU A 523 25.63 11.51 -7.35
N GLY A 524 26.87 11.31 -7.80
CA GLY A 524 27.19 11.41 -9.22
C GLY A 524 26.71 10.19 -10.03
N PRO A 525 26.74 10.26 -11.37
CA PRO A 525 26.46 9.11 -12.24
C PRO A 525 27.32 7.88 -11.86
N GLY A 526 26.66 6.75 -11.62
CA GLY A 526 27.31 5.50 -11.21
C GLY A 526 27.76 5.43 -9.74
N GLU A 527 27.58 6.49 -8.95
CA GLU A 527 27.97 6.49 -7.54
C GLU A 527 26.98 5.69 -6.67
N ARG A 528 27.52 5.17 -5.57
CA ARG A 528 26.76 4.55 -4.48
C ARG A 528 27.24 5.11 -3.15
N LYS A 529 26.31 5.48 -2.26
CA LYS A 529 26.60 5.99 -0.91
C LYS A 529 25.61 5.42 0.10
N THR A 530 26.04 5.26 1.34
CA THR A 530 25.20 4.72 2.42
C THR A 530 25.10 5.70 3.57
N LEU A 531 23.88 6.16 3.85
CA LEU A 531 23.54 6.85 5.10
C LEU A 531 23.14 5.81 6.15
N THR A 532 23.70 5.89 7.36
CA THR A 532 23.27 5.06 8.49
C THR A 532 22.71 5.96 9.58
N PHE A 533 21.42 5.80 9.84
CA PHE A 533 20.70 6.51 10.90
C PHE A 533 20.71 5.64 12.16
N ALA A 534 21.08 6.22 13.30
CA ALA A 534 21.13 5.53 14.58
C ALA A 534 20.09 6.09 15.55
N PHE A 535 19.39 5.19 16.23
CA PHE A 535 18.37 5.47 17.23
C PHE A 535 18.54 4.59 18.46
N VAL A 536 17.92 5.01 19.57
CA VAL A 536 17.80 4.18 20.77
C VAL A 536 16.33 4.05 21.16
N ALA A 537 15.80 2.84 21.06
CA ALA A 537 14.44 2.50 21.44
C ALA A 537 14.36 2.20 22.95
N LYS A 538 13.38 2.78 23.65
CA LYS A 538 13.18 2.56 25.09
C LYS A 538 12.44 1.23 25.33
N ASN A 539 12.92 0.42 26.28
CA ASN A 539 12.26 -0.80 26.76
C ASN A 539 11.87 -1.81 25.65
N GLY A 540 12.78 -2.07 24.72
CA GLY A 540 12.51 -2.82 23.48
C GLY A 540 12.81 -4.32 23.54
N ALA A 541 12.57 -5.00 24.68
CA ALA A 541 12.76 -6.45 24.72
C ALA A 541 11.86 -7.11 23.66
N GLN A 542 12.48 -7.70 22.63
CA GLN A 542 11.84 -8.27 21.44
C GLN A 542 11.35 -7.29 20.34
N LEU A 543 11.94 -6.10 20.23
CA LEU A 543 11.67 -5.15 19.12
C LEU A 543 11.65 -5.84 17.74
N ARG A 544 10.63 -5.55 16.93
CA ARG A 544 10.50 -6.01 15.54
C ARG A 544 10.18 -4.83 14.61
N PRO A 545 11.20 -4.10 14.15
CA PRO A 545 10.99 -2.97 13.25
C PRO A 545 10.18 -3.36 12.02
N ALA A 546 9.03 -2.72 11.82
CA ALA A 546 8.27 -2.79 10.58
C ALA A 546 8.67 -1.60 9.70
N LEU A 547 9.31 -1.87 8.56
CA LEU A 547 9.78 -0.81 7.67
C LEU A 547 8.67 -0.34 6.74
N ILE A 548 8.45 0.97 6.73
CA ILE A 548 7.65 1.70 5.74
C ILE A 548 8.57 2.62 4.96
N HIS A 549 8.27 2.88 3.70
CA HIS A 549 9.04 3.84 2.91
C HIS A 549 8.16 4.62 1.94
N THR A 550 8.71 5.73 1.42
CA THR A 550 8.08 6.46 0.31
C THR A 550 7.86 5.52 -0.88
N PRO A 551 6.69 5.51 -1.51
CA PRO A 551 6.49 4.78 -2.76
C PRO A 551 7.40 5.34 -3.85
N MET A 552 8.39 4.57 -4.29
CA MET A 552 9.35 4.96 -5.32
C MET A 552 8.99 4.31 -6.66
N MET A 553 9.51 4.88 -7.75
CA MET A 553 9.34 4.30 -9.08
C MET A 553 10.08 2.97 -9.22
N ASN A 554 11.37 2.97 -8.85
CA ASN A 554 12.17 1.76 -8.77
C ASN A 554 11.84 0.99 -7.49
N GLU A 555 11.88 -0.34 -7.55
CA GLU A 555 11.67 -1.19 -6.39
C GLU A 555 12.73 -0.88 -5.30
N VAL A 556 12.28 -0.75 -4.06
CA VAL A 556 13.15 -0.52 -2.90
C VAL A 556 13.50 -1.87 -2.30
N GLY A 557 14.78 -2.20 -2.26
CA GLY A 557 15.25 -3.41 -1.59
C GLY A 557 15.09 -3.25 -0.08
N VAL A 558 14.44 -4.20 0.59
CA VAL A 558 14.30 -4.21 2.05
C VAL A 558 14.86 -5.50 2.61
N ALA A 559 15.98 -5.42 3.32
CA ALA A 559 16.57 -6.58 3.98
C ALA A 559 15.79 -6.97 5.24
N GLU A 560 15.86 -8.25 5.62
CA GLU A 560 15.37 -8.69 6.92
C GLU A 560 16.11 -7.97 8.05
N VAL A 561 15.41 -7.75 9.17
CA VAL A 561 15.99 -7.10 10.34
C VAL A 561 17.13 -7.94 10.90
N ALA A 562 18.35 -7.42 10.78
CA ALA A 562 19.53 -8.07 11.33
C ALA A 562 19.57 -7.90 12.85
N ARG A 563 19.73 -9.00 13.59
CA ARG A 563 19.98 -8.98 15.04
C ARG A 563 21.47 -9.08 15.32
N MET A 564 22.04 -7.99 15.83
CA MET A 564 23.47 -7.88 16.11
C MET A 564 23.79 -8.42 17.50
N GLY A 565 24.84 -9.26 17.60
CA GLY A 565 25.30 -9.81 18.87
C GLY A 565 25.92 -8.75 19.80
N CYS A 566 25.91 -9.08 21.10
CA CYS A 566 26.64 -8.35 22.13
C CYS A 566 28.09 -8.83 22.06
N GLY A 567 28.97 -8.00 21.49
CA GLY A 567 30.39 -8.32 21.30
C GLY A 567 31.15 -8.56 22.59
#